data_AF-A0A7K1YSK2-F1
#
_entry.id   AF-A0A7K1YSK2-F1
#
_cell.length_a   1.000
_cell.length_b   1.000
_cell.length_c   1.000
_cell.angle_alpha   90.00
_cell.angle_beta   90.00
_cell.angle_gamma   90.00
#
_symmetry.space_group_name_H-M   'P 1'
#
loop_
_entity.id
_entity.type
_entity.pdbx_description
1 polymer ?
#
loop_
_entity_poly.entity_id
_entity_poly.type
_entity_poly.pdbx_seq_one_letter_code
_entity_poly.pdbx_strand_id
1 'polypeptide(L)'
;ETEDMLDGSDAIADWPLLNALVNTSSGASWVSIHHGGGVGIGRSIHAGQVSVADGTDLAARKLERVLSNDPATGVMRHADAGYDRAWEVAADRGVHIPADPANPGG
;
A
#
# COMPACT_ATOMS: atom_id res chain seq x y z
N GLU A 1 -14.14 0.59 -3.83
CA GLU A 1 -12.80 1.14 -3.47
C GLU A 1 -11.99 1.53 -4.71
N THR A 2 -12.08 0.75 -5.80
CA THR A 2 -11.28 0.94 -7.02
C THR A 2 -12.14 1.07 -8.28
N GLU A 3 -13.42 1.44 -8.15
CA GLU A 3 -14.32 1.68 -9.30
C GLU A 3 -13.96 3.01 -9.98
N ASP A 4 -13.90 3.01 -11.31
CA ASP A 4 -13.58 4.15 -12.16
C ASP A 4 -12.21 4.77 -11.86
N MET A 5 -11.16 3.93 -11.81
CA MET A 5 -9.79 4.43 -11.75
C MET A 5 -9.47 5.24 -13.02
N LEU A 6 -8.70 6.33 -12.89
CA LEU A 6 -8.38 7.23 -14.02
C LEU A 6 -7.78 6.51 -15.25
N ASP A 7 -7.03 5.45 -15.02
CA ASP A 7 -6.35 4.64 -16.04
C ASP A 7 -7.10 3.34 -16.39
N GLY A 8 -8.27 3.09 -15.79
CA GLY A 8 -9.05 1.86 -15.95
C GLY A 8 -8.46 0.63 -15.26
N SER A 9 -7.54 0.80 -14.30
CA SER A 9 -6.91 -0.28 -13.53
C SER A 9 -7.80 -0.93 -12.46
N ASP A 10 -9.11 -0.75 -12.53
CA ASP A 10 -10.11 -1.12 -11.52
C ASP A 10 -9.95 -2.54 -10.97
N ALA A 11 -9.67 -3.49 -11.87
CA ALA A 11 -9.60 -4.92 -11.57
C ALA A 11 -8.19 -5.43 -11.21
N ILE A 12 -7.16 -4.56 -11.21
CA ILE A 12 -5.79 -4.98 -10.86
C ILE A 12 -5.72 -5.32 -9.37
N ALA A 13 -5.47 -6.60 -9.09
CA ALA A 13 -5.39 -7.13 -7.73
C ALA A 13 -3.96 -7.31 -7.20
N ASP A 14 -2.94 -6.87 -7.94
CA ASP A 14 -1.54 -6.98 -7.50
C ASP A 14 -1.28 -6.11 -6.26
N TRP A 15 -1.88 -4.92 -6.21
CA TRP A 15 -1.71 -3.95 -5.13
C TRP A 15 -2.03 -4.49 -3.72
N PRO A 16 -3.20 -5.11 -3.44
CA PRO A 16 -3.46 -5.70 -2.13
C PRO A 16 -2.53 -6.88 -1.81
N LEU A 17 -2.08 -7.65 -2.80
CA LEU A 17 -1.11 -8.73 -2.57
C LEU A 17 0.26 -8.18 -2.19
N LEU A 18 0.73 -7.14 -2.90
CA LEU A 18 1.95 -6.42 -2.58
C LEU A 18 1.86 -5.73 -1.21
N ASN A 19 0.71 -5.15 -0.85
CA ASN A 19 0.49 -4.59 0.48
C ASN A 19 0.69 -5.65 1.58
N ALA A 20 0.13 -6.85 1.41
CA ALA A 20 0.34 -7.95 2.36
C ALA A 20 1.82 -8.36 2.45
N LEU A 21 2.51 -8.50 1.32
CA LEU A 21 3.92 -8.87 1.27
C LEU A 21 4.82 -7.81 1.93
N VAL A 22 4.56 -6.53 1.66
CA VAL A 22 5.28 -5.39 2.24
C VAL A 22 5.02 -5.27 3.74
N ASN A 23 3.77 -5.45 4.20
CA ASN A 23 3.47 -5.44 5.62
C ASN A 23 4.12 -6.60 6.38
N THR A 24 4.18 -7.77 5.74
CA THR A 24 4.88 -8.95 6.28
C THR A 24 6.38 -8.66 6.41
N SER A 25 7.01 -8.13 5.36
CA SER A 25 8.44 -7.82 5.37
C SER A 25 8.80 -6.63 6.27
N SER A 26 7.87 -5.69 6.46
CA SER A 26 8.02 -4.54 7.36
C SER A 26 7.91 -4.92 8.85
N GLY A 27 7.33 -6.09 9.14
CA GLY A 27 7.31 -6.67 10.48
C GLY A 27 5.99 -6.49 11.23
N ALA A 28 4.86 -6.39 10.52
CA ALA A 28 3.54 -6.41 11.14
C ALA A 28 3.37 -7.65 12.05
N SER A 29 2.57 -7.53 13.12
CA SER A 29 2.34 -8.61 14.08
C SER A 29 1.51 -9.74 13.46
N TRP A 30 0.52 -9.40 12.63
CA TRP A 30 -0.12 -10.34 11.73
C TRP A 30 -0.60 -9.64 10.46
N VAL A 31 -0.68 -10.40 9.38
CA VAL A 31 -1.13 -9.97 8.05
C VAL A 31 -2.15 -10.98 7.56
N SER A 32 -3.18 -10.49 6.87
CA SER A 32 -4.22 -11.32 6.26
C SER A 32 -4.46 -10.94 4.81
N ILE A 33 -4.80 -11.93 3.98
CA ILE A 33 -5.25 -11.75 2.59
C ILE A 33 -6.62 -12.40 2.50
N HIS A 34 -7.62 -11.61 2.14
CA HIS A 34 -9.01 -12.03 2.11
C HIS A 34 -9.60 -11.84 0.72
N HIS A 35 -10.60 -12.65 0.42
CA HIS A 35 -11.37 -12.58 -0.82
C HIS A 35 -12.84 -12.30 -0.52
N GLY A 36 -13.45 -11.39 -1.30
CA GLY A 36 -14.89 -11.14 -1.31
C GLY A 36 -15.45 -10.38 -0.09
N GLY A 37 -14.59 -9.75 0.71
CA GLY A 37 -15.07 -8.88 1.79
C GLY A 37 -15.85 -7.68 1.23
N GLY A 38 -16.95 -7.32 1.90
CA GLY A 38 -17.83 -6.22 1.52
C GLY A 38 -18.75 -6.53 0.34
N VAL A 39 -18.17 -6.92 -0.81
CA VAL A 39 -18.87 -7.01 -2.11
C VAL A 39 -19.16 -8.44 -2.58
N GLY A 40 -18.76 -9.47 -1.82
CA GLY A 40 -19.04 -10.87 -2.12
C GLY A 40 -17.98 -11.57 -2.97
N ILE A 41 -18.12 -12.90 -3.08
CA ILE A 41 -17.18 -13.78 -3.80
C ILE A 41 -17.02 -13.32 -5.26
N GLY A 42 -15.78 -13.31 -5.71
CA GLY A 42 -15.38 -12.94 -7.07
C GLY A 42 -15.16 -11.44 -7.30
N ARG A 43 -15.45 -10.58 -6.30
CA ARG A 43 -15.57 -9.13 -6.52
C ARG A 43 -14.55 -8.27 -5.77
N SER A 44 -13.79 -8.82 -4.83
CA SER A 44 -12.70 -8.11 -4.17
C SER A 44 -11.58 -9.03 -3.73
N ILE A 45 -10.36 -8.50 -3.76
CA ILE A 45 -9.17 -9.04 -3.11
C ILE A 45 -8.62 -7.91 -2.28
N HIS A 46 -8.34 -8.15 -1.00
CA HIS A 46 -7.83 -7.13 -0.08
C HIS A 46 -6.92 -7.74 0.98
N ALA A 47 -6.12 -6.88 1.58
CA ALA A 47 -5.19 -7.23 2.64
C ALA A 47 -5.45 -6.39 3.89
N GLY A 48 -5.12 -6.96 5.04
CA GLY A 48 -5.10 -6.26 6.33
C GLY A 48 -3.81 -6.54 7.08
N GLN A 49 -3.38 -5.58 7.89
CA GLN A 49 -2.27 -5.74 8.82
C GLN A 49 -2.65 -5.23 10.20
N VAL A 50 -2.05 -5.81 11.22
CA VAL A 50 -2.06 -5.24 12.57
C VAL A 50 -0.67 -5.34 13.15
N SER A 51 -0.30 -4.30 13.89
CA SER A 51 0.97 -4.20 14.60
C SER A 51 0.74 -3.91 16.07
N VAL A 52 1.47 -4.61 16.95
CA VAL A 52 1.40 -4.44 18.40
C VAL A 52 2.47 -3.45 18.87
N ALA A 53 2.04 -2.44 19.62
CA ALA A 53 2.92 -1.51 20.32
C ALA A 53 3.09 -1.97 21.79
N ASP A 54 4.02 -2.89 22.03
CA ASP A 54 4.26 -3.47 23.36
C ASP A 54 5.27 -2.68 24.23
N GLY A 55 5.74 -1.54 23.73
CA GLY A 55 6.72 -0.68 24.41
C GLY A 55 8.19 -1.09 24.21
N THR A 56 8.47 -2.14 23.45
CA THR A 56 9.85 -2.55 23.16
C THR A 56 10.49 -1.74 22.02
N ASP A 57 11.81 -1.61 22.03
CA ASP A 57 12.56 -0.99 20.92
C ASP A 57 12.34 -1.75 19.59
N LEU A 58 12.09 -3.05 19.65
CA LEU A 58 11.77 -3.84 18.47
C LEU A 58 10.43 -3.44 17.88
N ALA A 59 9.39 -3.31 18.71
CA ALA A 59 8.09 -2.85 18.27
C ALA A 59 8.16 -1.42 17.70
N ALA A 60 8.93 -0.52 18.32
CA ALA A 60 9.14 0.83 17.78
C ALA A 60 9.71 0.81 16.34
N ARG A 61 10.77 0.01 16.08
CA ARG A 61 11.36 -0.13 14.74
C ARG A 61 10.42 -0.78 13.73
N LYS A 62 9.60 -1.75 14.16
CA LYS A 62 8.59 -2.39 13.30
C LYS A 62 7.47 -1.42 12.95
N LEU A 63 6.96 -0.68 13.93
CA LEU A 63 5.91 0.31 13.74
C LEU A 63 6.34 1.43 12.80
N GLU A 64 7.57 1.94 12.96
CA GLU A 64 8.13 2.95 12.05
C GLU A 64 8.08 2.49 10.59
N ARG A 65 8.43 1.23 10.31
CA ARG A 65 8.42 0.65 8.97
C ARG A 65 7.01 0.35 8.47
N VAL A 66 6.22 -0.39 9.25
CA VAL A 66 4.87 -0.81 8.85
C VAL A 66 3.97 0.39 8.63
N LEU A 67 3.95 1.35 9.56
CA LEU A 67 3.08 2.53 9.46
C LEU A 67 3.56 3.56 8.43
N SER A 68 4.77 3.41 7.89
CA SER A 68 5.24 4.16 6.72
C SER A 68 4.89 3.43 5.43
N ASN A 69 5.21 2.14 5.34
CA ASN A 69 5.10 1.37 4.11
C ASN A 69 3.65 1.02 3.77
N ASP A 70 2.80 0.70 4.76
CA ASP A 70 1.38 0.38 4.55
C ASP A 70 0.64 1.51 3.81
N PRO A 71 0.61 2.76 4.29
CA PRO A 71 -0.01 3.85 3.55
C PRO A 71 0.78 4.24 2.29
N ALA A 72 2.12 4.10 2.27
CA ALA A 72 2.91 4.40 1.07
C ALA A 72 2.49 3.53 -0.12
N THR A 73 2.14 2.25 0.08
CA THR A 73 1.61 1.41 -1.02
C THR A 73 0.33 1.98 -1.62
N GLY A 74 -0.53 2.62 -0.82
CA GLY A 74 -1.72 3.33 -1.29
C GLY A 74 -1.38 4.58 -2.11
N VAL A 75 -0.38 5.36 -1.69
CA VAL A 75 0.13 6.50 -2.46
C VAL A 75 0.70 6.03 -3.80
N MET A 76 1.56 5.01 -3.78
CA MET A 76 2.14 4.43 -5.00
C MET A 76 1.08 3.95 -5.98
N ARG A 77 0.05 3.24 -5.49
CA ARG A 77 -1.06 2.75 -6.32
C ARG A 77 -1.78 3.87 -7.06
N HIS A 78 -2.09 4.97 -6.38
CA HIS A 78 -2.82 6.08 -7.00
C HIS A 78 -1.91 6.96 -7.86
N ALA A 79 -0.63 7.07 -7.53
CA ALA A 79 0.35 7.74 -8.39
C ALA A 79 0.52 6.98 -9.72
N ASP A 80 0.66 5.65 -9.66
CA ASP A 80 0.73 4.78 -10.83
C ASP A 80 -0.52 4.90 -11.73
N ALA A 81 -1.70 4.99 -11.11
CA ALA A 81 -2.97 5.24 -11.83
C ALA A 81 -3.14 6.67 -12.38
N GLY A 82 -2.17 7.57 -12.17
CA GLY A 82 -2.17 8.91 -12.76
C GLY A 82 -2.82 10.03 -11.93
N TYR A 83 -3.05 9.84 -10.64
CA TYR A 83 -3.60 10.91 -9.79
C TYR A 83 -2.52 11.91 -9.36
N ASP A 84 -2.58 13.16 -9.83
CA ASP A 84 -1.61 14.23 -9.49
C ASP A 84 -1.41 14.41 -7.99
N ARG A 85 -2.50 14.34 -7.21
CA ARG A 85 -2.43 14.48 -5.75
C ARG A 85 -1.59 13.38 -5.09
N ALA A 86 -1.56 12.17 -5.67
CA ALA A 86 -0.74 11.08 -5.15
C ALA A 86 0.76 11.33 -5.44
N TRP A 87 1.10 11.90 -6.59
CA TRP A 87 2.46 12.34 -6.90
C TRP A 87 2.93 13.46 -5.96
N GLU A 88 2.08 14.45 -5.68
CA GLU A 88 2.39 15.49 -4.69
C GLU A 88 2.68 14.89 -3.30
N VAL A 89 1.82 13.98 -2.84
CA VAL A 89 2.00 13.31 -1.55
C VAL A 89 3.27 12.44 -1.54
N ALA A 90 3.59 11.76 -2.65
CA ALA A 90 4.80 10.98 -2.78
C ALA A 90 6.05 11.87 -2.62
N ALA A 91 6.08 13.02 -3.29
CA ALA A 91 7.15 14.01 -3.15
C ALA A 91 7.25 14.57 -1.72
N ASP A 92 6.12 15.01 -1.14
CA ASP A 92 6.06 15.61 0.19
C ASP A 92 6.49 14.65 1.31
N ARG A 93 6.22 13.35 1.14
CA ARG A 93 6.50 12.32 2.15
C ARG A 93 7.73 11.47 1.84
N GLY A 94 8.42 11.74 0.73
CA GLY A 94 9.61 10.99 0.31
C GLY A 94 9.31 9.53 -0.07
N VAL A 95 8.14 9.25 -0.63
CA VAL A 95 7.80 7.92 -1.17
C VAL A 95 8.54 7.74 -2.50
N HIS A 96 9.46 6.78 -2.53
CA HIS A 96 10.23 6.48 -3.74
C HIS A 96 9.41 5.65 -4.74
N ILE A 97 9.13 6.21 -5.92
CA ILE A 97 8.42 5.54 -7.01
C ILE A 97 9.39 5.43 -8.20
N PRO A 98 9.88 4.22 -8.55
CA PRO A 98 10.90 4.07 -9.59
C PRO A 98 10.48 4.58 -10.98
N ALA A 99 9.19 4.54 -11.28
CA ALA A 99 8.63 5.00 -12.55
C ALA A 99 8.22 6.47 -12.53
N ASP A 100 8.69 7.26 -11.56
CA ASP A 100 8.39 8.68 -11.47
C ASP A 100 8.76 9.41 -12.77
N PRO A 101 7.78 9.97 -13.52
CA PRO A 101 8.07 10.69 -14.75
C PRO A 101 8.92 11.95 -14.51
N ALA A 102 8.96 12.48 -13.29
CA ALA A 102 9.84 13.59 -12.90
C ALA A 102 11.26 13.11 -12.53
N ASN A 103 11.47 11.81 -12.30
CA ASN A 103 12.77 11.23 -11.95
C ASN A 103 12.98 9.82 -12.57
N PRO A 104 13.14 9.71 -13.91
CA PRO A 104 13.19 8.43 -14.63
C PRO A 104 14.47 7.59 -14.40
N GLY A 105 15.34 7.98 -13.47
CA GLY A 105 16.65 7.37 -13.23
C GLY A 105 16.97 7.10 -11.76
N GLY A 106 15.95 7.04 -10.89
CA GLY A 106 16.08 6.64 -9.48
C GLY A 106 16.59 5.22 -9.31
#